data_AF-A0A6N2SMC8-F1
#
_entry.id   AF-A0A6N2SMC8-F1
#
_cell.length_a   1.000
_cell.length_b   1.000
_cell.length_c   1.000
_cell.angle_alpha   90.00
_cell.angle_beta   90.00
_cell.angle_gamma   90.00
#
_symmetry.space_group_name_H-M   'P 1'
#
loop_
_entity.id
_entity.type
_entity.pdbx_description
1 polymer ?
#
loop_
_entity_poly.entity_id
_entity_poly.type
_entity_poly.pdbx_seq_one_letter_code
_entity_poly.pdbx_strand_id
1 'polypeptide(L)'
;MNTHANELKNCLLKIIDEMALSSDIFNLSGKPAFCRKSKFNFSTLIQFILSFGSNSLGHEIGEFFEYRKGFPTVSAFVQQRKKLSYTALEHLFYRFNECTFKKPVLYKNYRLLAIDGR
;
A
#
# COMPACT_ATOMS: atom_id res chain seq x y z
N MET A 1 -1.63 23.81 -5.31
CA MET A 1 -1.84 22.38 -4.99
C MET A 1 -2.31 21.67 -6.24
N ASN A 2 -1.76 20.51 -6.58
CA ASN A 2 -2.21 19.72 -7.73
C ASN A 2 -3.48 18.94 -7.33
N THR A 3 -4.65 19.47 -7.70
CA THR A 3 -5.97 18.94 -7.31
C THR A 3 -6.15 17.48 -7.73
N HIS A 4 -5.69 17.13 -8.94
CA HIS A 4 -5.80 15.77 -9.47
C HIS A 4 -4.91 14.76 -8.73
N ALA A 5 -3.67 15.14 -8.40
CA ALA A 5 -2.79 14.28 -7.62
C ALA A 5 -3.37 13.97 -6.22
N ASN A 6 -4.02 14.97 -5.60
CA ASN A 6 -4.71 14.78 -4.32
C ASN A 6 -5.92 13.85 -4.45
N GLU A 7 -6.70 13.96 -5.53
CA GLU A 7 -7.81 13.02 -5.81
C GLU A 7 -7.33 11.58 -5.94
N LEU A 8 -6.25 11.35 -6.70
CA LEU A 8 -5.64 10.02 -6.86
C LEU A 8 -5.16 9.47 -5.51
N LYS A 9 -4.46 10.29 -4.73
CA LYS A 9 -3.99 9.91 -3.39
C LYS A 9 -5.14 9.54 -2.48
N ASN A 10 -6.21 10.34 -2.47
CA ASN A 10 -7.40 10.08 -1.65
C ASN A 10 -8.12 8.81 -2.08
N CYS A 11 -8.21 8.54 -3.39
CA CYS A 11 -8.74 7.28 -3.89
C CYS A 11 -7.91 6.08 -3.40
N LEU A 12 -6.58 6.15 -3.51
CA LEU A 12 -5.69 5.11 -3.02
C LEU A 12 -5.88 4.85 -1.52
N LEU A 13 -5.86 5.90 -0.71
CA LEU A 13 -6.04 5.78 0.75
C LEU A 13 -7.40 5.18 1.11
N LYS A 14 -8.47 5.61 0.43
CA LYS A 14 -9.81 5.06 0.63
C LYS A 14 -9.88 3.55 0.35
N ILE A 15 -9.27 3.08 -0.75
CA ILE A 15 -9.24 1.66 -1.09
C ILE A 15 -8.46 0.87 -0.03
N ILE A 16 -7.33 1.41 0.45
CA ILE A 16 -6.54 0.78 1.50
C ILE A 16 -7.36 0.65 2.80
N ASP A 17 -8.10 1.68 3.18
CA ASP A 17 -8.97 1.65 4.37
C ASP A 17 -10.12 0.66 4.20
N GLU A 18 -10.74 0.57 3.02
CA GLU A 18 -11.74 -0.46 2.71
C GLU A 18 -11.16 -1.88 2.82
N MET A 19 -9.95 -2.09 2.30
CA MET A 19 -9.26 -3.38 2.41
C MET A 19 -8.89 -3.73 3.86
N ALA A 20 -8.60 -2.73 4.69
CA ALA A 20 -8.28 -2.95 6.10
C ALA A 20 -9.47 -3.49 6.90
N LEU A 21 -10.71 -3.17 6.52
CA LEU A 21 -11.92 -3.71 7.13
C LEU A 21 -12.08 -5.22 6.93
N SER A 22 -11.48 -5.77 5.88
CA SER A 22 -11.51 -7.20 5.53
C SER A 22 -10.11 -7.80 5.43
N SER A 23 -9.14 -7.29 6.20
CA SER A 23 -7.72 -7.64 6.06
C SER A 23 -7.41 -9.13 6.20
N ASP A 24 -8.29 -9.90 6.85
CA ASP A 24 -8.13 -11.35 7.02
C ASP A 24 -8.15 -12.13 5.71
N ILE A 25 -8.83 -11.65 4.66
CA ILE A 25 -8.82 -12.31 3.34
C ILE A 25 -7.47 -12.15 2.61
N PHE A 26 -6.64 -11.22 3.07
CA PHE A 26 -5.32 -10.92 2.52
C PHE A 26 -4.18 -11.51 3.35
N ASN A 27 -4.48 -12.52 4.16
CA ASN A 27 -3.52 -13.10 5.08
C ASN A 27 -3.12 -14.52 4.67
N LEU A 28 -1.82 -14.80 4.75
CA LEU A 28 -1.21 -16.09 4.43
C LEU A 28 -1.22 -17.07 5.60
N SER A 29 -1.41 -16.60 6.83
CA SER A 29 -1.13 -17.40 8.03
C SER A 29 -2.28 -18.31 8.49
N GLY A 30 -3.43 -18.31 7.79
CA GLY A 30 -4.61 -19.13 8.13
C GLY A 30 -5.23 -18.84 9.50
N LYS A 31 -4.72 -17.82 10.21
CA LYS A 31 -5.15 -17.33 11.52
C LYS A 31 -5.45 -15.83 11.40
N PRO A 32 -6.42 -15.28 12.15
CA PRO A 32 -6.70 -13.84 12.11
C PRO A 32 -5.42 -13.00 12.23
N ALA A 33 -5.20 -12.12 11.25
CA ALA A 33 -3.98 -11.31 11.16
C ALA A 33 -4.35 -9.83 11.09
N PHE A 34 -3.43 -8.97 11.52
CA PHE A 34 -3.63 -7.52 11.60
C PHE A 34 -4.70 -7.04 12.60
N CYS A 35 -5.32 -7.93 13.39
CA CYS A 35 -6.33 -7.57 14.39
C CYS A 35 -5.77 -6.82 15.61
N ARG A 36 -4.49 -7.04 15.96
CA ARG A 36 -3.84 -6.40 17.12
C ARG A 36 -3.29 -5.02 16.75
N LYS A 37 -3.40 -4.07 17.69
CA LYS A 37 -2.75 -2.75 17.60
C LYS A 37 -1.24 -2.91 17.36
N SER A 38 -0.81 -2.54 16.16
CA SER A 38 0.57 -2.62 15.66
C SER A 38 0.91 -1.28 15.00
N LYS A 39 2.19 -0.87 15.08
CA LYS A 39 2.69 0.29 14.31
C LYS A 39 2.65 0.01 12.81
N PHE A 40 2.83 -1.25 12.42
CA PHE A 40 2.50 -1.77 11.09
C PHE A 40 1.18 -2.54 11.18
N ASN A 41 0.07 -1.80 11.26
CA ASN A 41 -1.25 -2.37 10.94
C ASN A 41 -1.38 -2.53 9.41
N PHE A 42 -2.50 -3.10 8.94
CA PHE A 42 -2.71 -3.37 7.52
C PHE A 42 -2.49 -2.13 6.64
N SER A 43 -3.20 -1.04 6.90
CA SER A 43 -3.10 0.19 6.10
C SER A 43 -1.68 0.77 6.11
N THR A 44 -1.06 0.85 7.29
CA THR A 44 0.29 1.41 7.45
C THR A 44 1.34 0.55 6.73
N LEU A 45 1.19 -0.78 6.78
CA LEU A 45 2.08 -1.71 6.09
C LEU A 45 2.01 -1.53 4.57
N ILE A 46 0.81 -1.44 4.00
CA ILE A 46 0.62 -1.23 2.55
C ILE A 46 1.17 0.13 2.13
N GLN A 47 0.83 1.20 2.85
CA GLN A 47 1.34 2.54 2.56
C GLN A 47 2.87 2.59 2.62
N PHE A 48 3.47 1.91 3.60
CA PHE A 48 4.93 1.84 3.72
C PHE A 48 5.60 1.09 2.56
N ILE A 49 5.01 -0.03 2.11
CA ILE A 49 5.51 -0.76 0.93
C ILE A 49 5.45 0.12 -0.33
N LEU A 50 4.40 0.93 -0.49
CA LEU A 50 4.24 1.84 -1.62
C LEU A 50 5.17 3.06 -1.55
N SER A 51 5.70 3.38 -0.37
CA SER A 51 6.64 4.49 -0.17
C SER A 51 8.10 4.08 -0.28
N PHE A 52 8.41 2.81 -0.58
CA PHE A 52 9.79 2.35 -0.74
C PHE A 52 10.53 3.17 -1.78
N GLY A 53 11.73 3.60 -1.39
CA GLY A 53 12.66 4.32 -2.23
C GLY A 53 13.84 3.44 -2.60
N SER A 54 15.00 4.06 -2.77
CA SER A 54 16.26 3.38 -3.07
C SER A 54 17.21 3.43 -1.87
N ASN A 55 16.70 3.17 -0.66
CA ASN A 55 17.46 3.28 0.58
C ASN A 55 17.44 1.97 1.39
N SER A 56 18.26 1.92 2.45
CA SER A 56 18.18 0.80 3.40
C SER A 56 16.83 0.80 4.12
N LEU A 57 16.27 -0.39 4.35
CA LEU A 57 14.97 -0.54 5.01
C LEU A 57 14.90 0.14 6.39
N GLY A 58 15.99 0.12 7.16
CA GLY A 58 16.04 0.80 8.46
C GLY A 58 15.92 2.34 8.33
N HIS A 59 16.56 2.91 7.31
CA HIS A 59 16.46 4.33 7.00
C HIS A 59 15.04 4.68 6.55
N GLU A 60 14.47 3.93 5.61
CA GLU A 60 13.11 4.18 5.11
C GLU A 60 12.04 4.06 6.20
N ILE A 61 12.16 3.09 7.11
CA ILE A 61 11.27 3.00 8.28
C ILE A 61 11.43 4.25 9.16
N GLY A 62 12.66 4.68 9.42
CA GLY A 62 12.94 5.89 10.18
C GLY A 62 12.26 7.12 9.56
N GLU A 63 12.47 7.34 8.26
CA GLU A 63 11.86 8.45 7.52
C GLU A 63 10.32 8.39 7.53
N PHE A 64 9.73 7.22 7.21
CA PHE A 64 8.28 7.05 7.16
C PHE A 64 7.59 7.34 8.50
N PHE A 65 8.25 6.99 9.62
CA PHE A 65 7.75 7.27 10.97
C PHE A 65 8.33 8.57 11.56
N GLU A 66 8.97 9.41 10.74
CA GLU A 66 9.57 10.71 11.12
C GLU A 66 10.53 10.60 12.32
N TYR A 67 11.24 9.48 12.43
CA TYR A 67 12.14 9.16 13.55
C TYR A 67 11.53 9.35 14.94
N ARG A 68 10.19 9.30 15.05
CA ARG A 68 9.48 9.46 16.31
C ARG A 68 9.91 8.37 17.29
N LYS A 69 10.08 8.72 18.56
CA LYS A 69 10.51 7.78 19.61
C LYS A 69 9.66 6.51 19.58
N GLY A 70 10.33 5.35 19.48
CA GLY A 70 9.67 4.04 19.42
C GLY A 70 9.09 3.68 18.05
N PHE A 71 9.63 4.22 16.95
CA PHE A 71 9.36 3.71 15.61
C PHE A 71 9.75 2.22 15.50
N PRO A 72 9.06 1.45 14.65
CA PRO A 72 9.25 0.00 14.58
C PRO A 72 10.62 -0.41 14.04
N THR A 73 11.07 -1.61 14.38
CA THR A 73 12.31 -2.18 13.84
C THR A 73 12.09 -2.80 12.45
N VAL A 74 13.19 -3.01 11.73
CA VAL A 74 13.22 -3.83 10.50
C VAL A 74 12.59 -5.20 10.72
N SER A 75 12.91 -5.87 11.84
CA SER A 75 12.34 -7.19 12.16
C SER A 75 10.83 -7.14 12.36
N ALA A 76 10.30 -6.08 12.98
CA ALA A 76 8.86 -5.89 13.15
C ALA A 76 8.16 -5.73 11.79
N PHE A 77 8.76 -4.97 10.85
CA PHE A 77 8.26 -4.89 9.47
C PHE A 77 8.25 -6.26 8.80
N VAL A 78 9.38 -6.99 8.78
CA VAL A 78 9.50 -8.29 8.11
C VAL A 78 8.47 -9.29 8.66
N GLN A 79 8.26 -9.32 9.98
CA GLN A 79 7.27 -10.18 10.60
C GLN A 79 5.83 -9.85 10.18
N GLN A 80 5.48 -8.58 10.00
CA GLN A 80 4.15 -8.19 9.52
C GLN A 80 4.00 -8.45 8.02
N ARG A 81 5.02 -8.12 7.21
CA ARG A 81 5.04 -8.37 5.77
C ARG A 81 4.88 -9.86 5.43
N LYS A 82 5.45 -10.76 6.24
CA LYS A 82 5.30 -12.22 6.07
C LYS A 82 3.85 -12.71 6.18
N LYS A 83 2.97 -11.97 6.86
CA LYS A 83 1.55 -12.32 6.98
C LYS A 83 0.75 -11.88 5.76
N LEU A 84 1.23 -10.87 5.03
CA LEU A 84 0.52 -10.26 3.92
C LEU A 84 0.63 -11.09 2.64
N SER A 85 -0.52 -11.46 2.08
CA SER A 85 -0.64 -12.10 0.77
C SER A 85 -0.34 -11.12 -0.36
N TYR A 86 0.26 -11.62 -1.44
CA TYR A 86 0.48 -10.82 -2.65
C TYR A 86 -0.83 -10.36 -3.29
N THR A 87 -1.92 -11.12 -3.09
CA THR A 87 -3.27 -10.79 -3.59
C THR A 87 -3.80 -9.47 -3.04
N ALA A 88 -3.24 -8.97 -1.93
CA ALA A 88 -3.55 -7.63 -1.40
C ALA A 88 -3.15 -6.53 -2.39
N LEU A 89 -1.91 -6.59 -2.89
CA LEU A 89 -1.39 -5.57 -3.82
C LEU A 89 -2.04 -5.71 -5.20
N GLU A 90 -2.36 -6.93 -5.61
CA GLU A 90 -3.12 -7.20 -6.83
C GLU A 90 -4.53 -6.57 -6.74
N HIS A 91 -5.26 -6.83 -5.67
CA HIS A 91 -6.59 -6.24 -5.47
C HIS A 91 -6.52 -4.72 -5.41
N LEU A 92 -5.55 -4.16 -4.69
CA LEU A 92 -5.31 -2.72 -4.64
C LEU A 92 -5.10 -2.14 -6.04
N PHE A 93 -4.27 -2.78 -6.86
CA PHE A 93 -3.99 -2.35 -8.23
C PHE A 93 -5.26 -2.32 -9.09
N TYR A 94 -6.08 -3.38 -9.06
CA TYR A 94 -7.32 -3.42 -9.83
C TYR A 94 -8.32 -2.36 -9.38
N ARG A 95 -8.58 -2.25 -8.08
CA ARG A 95 -9.52 -1.27 -7.50
C ARG A 95 -9.07 0.16 -7.76
N PHE A 96 -7.77 0.43 -7.69
CA PHE A 96 -7.22 1.75 -7.98
C PHE A 96 -7.48 2.13 -9.44
N ASN A 97 -7.19 1.22 -10.38
CA ASN A 97 -7.45 1.46 -11.79
C ASN A 97 -8.95 1.69 -12.11
N GLU A 98 -9.86 0.95 -11.46
CA GLU A 98 -11.31 1.14 -11.61
C GLU A 98 -11.77 2.51 -11.12
N CYS A 99 -11.22 2.96 -9.99
CA CYS A 99 -11.54 4.25 -9.39
C CYS A 99 -11.10 5.44 -10.27
N THR A 100 -9.94 5.34 -10.91
CA THR A 100 -9.30 6.47 -11.59
C THR A 100 -9.69 6.60 -13.06
N PHE A 101 -10.18 5.53 -13.72
CA PHE A 101 -10.47 5.56 -15.16
C PHE A 101 -11.82 4.94 -15.50
N LYS A 102 -12.91 5.71 -15.31
CA LYS A 102 -14.29 5.28 -15.60
C LYS A 102 -14.56 4.98 -17.09
N LYS A 103 -13.78 5.55 -18.02
CA LYS A 103 -13.86 5.33 -19.48
C LYS A 103 -12.47 5.40 -20.13
N PRO A 104 -11.66 4.33 -20.06
CA PRO A 104 -10.31 4.36 -20.61
C PRO A 104 -10.34 4.31 -22.15
N VAL A 105 -9.48 5.10 -22.80
CA VAL A 105 -9.16 4.92 -24.22
C VAL A 105 -8.15 3.78 -24.31
N LEU A 106 -8.47 2.74 -25.06
CA LEU A 106 -7.64 1.54 -25.19
C LEU A 106 -6.92 1.52 -26.54
N TYR A 107 -5.67 1.07 -26.55
CA TYR A 107 -4.91 0.76 -27.76
C TYR A 107 -4.83 -0.75 -27.93
N LYS A 108 -5.50 -1.30 -28.94
CA LYS A 108 -5.58 -2.76 -29.17
C LYS A 108 -6.03 -3.54 -27.93
N ASN A 109 -7.02 -3.02 -27.19
CA ASN A 109 -7.49 -3.55 -25.90
C ASN A 109 -6.50 -3.45 -24.72
N TYR A 110 -5.35 -2.82 -24.92
CA TYR A 110 -4.39 -2.53 -23.86
C TYR A 110 -4.50 -1.09 -23.38
N ARG A 111 -4.16 -0.89 -22.11
CA ARG A 111 -3.98 0.45 -21.54
C ARG A 111 -2.53 0.88 -21.76
N LEU A 112 -2.34 2.07 -22.32
CA LEU A 112 -1.03 2.67 -22.46
C LEU A 112 -0.76 3.55 -21.24
N LEU A 113 0.28 3.22 -20.49
CA LEU A 113 0.78 4.03 -19.38
C LEU A 113 2.15 4.55 -19.78
N ALA A 114 2.26 5.86 -19.96
CA ALA A 114 3.56 6.51 -20.09
C ALA A 114 4.10 6.81 -18.70
N ILE A 115 5.28 6.27 -18.38
CA ILE A 115 6.00 6.54 -17.14
C ILE A 115 7.23 7.35 -17.54
N ASP A 116 7.28 8.63 -17.13
CA ASP A 116 8.50 9.42 -17.22
C ASP A 116 9.41 8.98 -16.06
N GLY A 117 10.45 8.20 -16.38
CA GLY A 117 11.43 7.73 -15.41
C GLY A 117 12.38 8.86 -15.06
N ARG A 118 12.06 9.61 -14.01
CA ARG A 118 13.00 10.52 -13.35
C ARG A 118 13.55 9.92 -12.08
#